data_AF-A0A7K0FB51-F1
#
_entry.id   AF-A0A7K0FB51-F1
#
_cell.length_a   1.000
_cell.length_b   1.000
_cell.length_c   1.000
_cell.angle_alpha   90.00
_cell.angle_beta   90.00
_cell.angle_gamma   90.00
#
_symmetry.space_group_name_H-M   'P 1'
#
loop_
_entity.id
_entity.type
_entity.pdbx_description
1 polymer ?
#
loop_
_entity_poly.entity_id
_entity_poly.type
_entity_poly.pdbx_seq_one_letter_code
_entity_poly.pdbx_strand_id
1 'polypeptide(L)'
;MMFNTILQYFKIIRFLFLLFTQICISQTPEVNQLLIDGEKVFLGNDFLSAKEIYKKAVSLDSINKNCWFNLAACELKLGETDNACEHFYQAYLLNDGEALKVIKENCPNFKSDSIMWLNDVEEKPKFIYKKEEYSLVINNSISPKYDSLLRRRFKSSNILSKYKGQIVIQFRVNSYNDLDLKVFRISGDPKEAEIIKKEISMILNNLVTYVSAKNKGVHVDLWEWWILTFNFLMESYK
;
A
#
# COMPACT_ATOMS: atom_id res chain seq x y z
N MET A 1 -3.91 31.17 -42.00
CA MET A 1 -3.97 29.71 -42.25
C MET A 1 -3.63 28.87 -41.01
N MET A 2 -2.67 29.29 -40.17
CA MET A 2 -2.23 28.54 -38.97
C MET A 2 -3.29 28.39 -37.84
N PHE A 3 -4.22 29.34 -37.72
CA PHE A 3 -5.20 29.36 -36.62
C PHE A 3 -6.29 28.28 -36.74
N ASN A 4 -6.67 27.92 -37.97
CA ASN A 4 -7.69 26.89 -38.21
C ASN A 4 -7.18 25.47 -37.90
N THR A 5 -5.88 25.23 -38.08
CA THR A 5 -5.26 23.93 -37.82
C THR A 5 -5.20 23.61 -36.32
N ILE A 6 -4.91 24.63 -35.49
CA ILE A 6 -4.87 24.49 -34.02
C ILE A 6 -6.28 24.22 -33.45
N LEU A 7 -7.30 24.89 -33.99
CA LEU A 7 -8.70 24.68 -33.58
C LEU A 7 -9.20 23.27 -33.92
N GLN A 8 -8.73 22.72 -35.05
CA GLN A 8 -9.05 21.36 -35.49
C GLN A 8 -8.39 20.31 -34.58
N TYR A 9 -7.14 20.53 -34.18
CA TYR A 9 -6.45 19.67 -33.20
C TYR A 9 -7.14 19.65 -31.84
N PHE A 10 -7.57 20.82 -31.32
CA PHE A 10 -8.33 20.89 -30.07
C PHE A 10 -9.67 20.13 -30.13
N LYS A 11 -10.36 20.16 -31.27
CA LYS A 11 -11.60 19.38 -31.48
C LYS A 11 -11.32 17.88 -31.49
N ILE A 12 -10.25 17.43 -32.15
CA ILE A 12 -9.86 16.01 -32.22
C ILE A 12 -9.44 15.51 -30.83
N ILE A 13 -8.65 16.29 -30.07
CA ILE A 13 -8.25 15.95 -28.69
C ILE A 13 -9.47 15.85 -27.77
N ARG A 14 -10.43 16.79 -27.88
CA ARG A 14 -11.68 16.75 -27.11
C ARG A 14 -12.56 15.55 -27.49
N PHE A 15 -12.56 15.14 -28.76
CA PHE A 15 -13.30 13.96 -29.24
C PHE A 15 -12.64 12.64 -28.77
N LEU A 16 -11.31 12.57 -28.79
CA LEU A 16 -10.55 11.44 -28.21
C LEU A 16 -10.77 11.34 -26.69
N PHE A 17 -10.75 12.46 -25.97
CA PHE A 17 -11.03 12.49 -24.53
C PHE A 17 -12.45 12.00 -24.20
N LEU A 18 -13.45 12.35 -25.02
CA LEU A 18 -14.83 11.86 -24.87
C LEU A 18 -14.95 10.35 -25.13
N LEU A 19 -14.23 9.81 -26.12
CA LEU A 19 -14.17 8.36 -26.39
C LEU A 19 -13.54 7.57 -25.22
N PHE A 20 -12.48 8.10 -24.60
CA PHE A 20 -11.89 7.46 -23.40
C PHE A 20 -12.82 7.47 -22.19
N THR A 21 -13.64 8.52 -22.00
CA THR A 21 -14.60 8.56 -20.88
C THR A 21 -15.75 7.57 -21.03
N GLN A 22 -16.17 7.24 -22.26
CA GLN A 22 -17.29 6.31 -22.47
C GLN A 22 -16.93 4.84 -22.20
N ILE A 23 -15.67 4.46 -22.40
CA ILE A 23 -15.21 3.08 -22.17
C ILE A 23 -15.19 2.76 -20.66
N CYS A 24 -14.77 3.70 -19.82
CA CYS A 24 -14.71 3.49 -18.37
C CYS A 24 -16.09 3.46 -17.68
N ILE A 25 -17.11 4.12 -18.25
CA ILE A 25 -18.46 4.16 -17.65
C ILE A 25 -19.24 2.88 -17.95
N SER A 26 -19.02 2.25 -19.11
CA SER A 26 -19.83 1.11 -19.58
C SER A 26 -19.57 -0.21 -18.84
N GLN A 27 -18.38 -0.43 -18.28
CA GLN A 27 -18.00 -1.74 -17.70
C GLN A 27 -18.42 -1.88 -16.22
N THR A 28 -18.61 -0.75 -15.52
CA THR A 28 -18.91 -0.76 -14.08
C THR A 28 -20.27 -1.41 -13.72
N PRO A 29 -21.37 -1.25 -14.49
CA PRO A 29 -22.63 -1.92 -14.18
C PRO A 29 -22.57 -3.44 -14.38
N GLU A 30 -21.85 -3.89 -15.40
CA GLU A 30 -21.70 -5.31 -15.73
C GLU A 30 -20.89 -6.06 -14.66
N VAL A 31 -19.77 -5.48 -14.21
CA VAL A 31 -18.95 -6.04 -13.13
C VAL A 31 -19.75 -6.14 -11.82
N ASN A 32 -20.51 -5.10 -11.48
CA ASN A 32 -21.36 -5.13 -10.28
C ASN A 32 -22.42 -6.24 -10.36
N GLN A 33 -23.02 -6.46 -11.52
CA GLN A 33 -23.98 -7.55 -11.72
C GLN A 33 -23.31 -8.92 -11.55
N LEU A 34 -22.13 -9.12 -12.15
CA LEU A 34 -21.35 -10.35 -11.97
C LEU A 34 -20.99 -10.59 -10.49
N LEU A 35 -20.68 -9.54 -9.74
CA LEU A 35 -20.39 -9.67 -8.31
C LEU A 35 -21.62 -10.15 -7.52
N ILE A 36 -22.80 -9.59 -7.80
CA ILE A 36 -24.08 -10.00 -7.19
C ILE A 36 -24.44 -11.45 -7.57
N ASP A 37 -24.33 -11.79 -8.84
CA ASP A 37 -24.65 -13.13 -9.33
C ASP A 37 -23.69 -14.17 -8.76
N GLY A 38 -22.39 -13.85 -8.73
CA GLY A 38 -21.36 -14.68 -8.10
C GLY A 38 -21.64 -14.89 -6.61
N GLU A 39 -22.05 -13.85 -5.89
CA GLU A 39 -22.32 -13.93 -4.45
C GLU A 39 -23.52 -14.81 -4.17
N LYS A 40 -24.59 -14.69 -4.96
CA LYS A 40 -25.77 -15.55 -4.87
C LYS A 40 -25.41 -17.02 -5.05
N VAL A 41 -24.57 -17.33 -6.03
CA VAL A 41 -24.13 -18.70 -6.33
C VAL A 41 -23.19 -19.22 -5.23
N PHE A 42 -22.29 -18.37 -4.73
CA PHE A 42 -21.40 -18.67 -3.60
C PHE A 42 -22.18 -19.01 -2.32
N LEU A 43 -23.21 -18.22 -1.98
CA LEU A 43 -24.10 -18.49 -0.85
C LEU A 43 -24.91 -19.78 -1.02
N GLY A 44 -25.12 -20.22 -2.26
CA GLY A 44 -25.67 -21.53 -2.60
C GLY A 44 -24.69 -22.70 -2.44
N ASN A 45 -23.45 -22.44 -2.02
CA ASN A 45 -22.32 -23.39 -1.94
C ASN A 45 -21.87 -23.97 -3.30
N ASP A 46 -22.28 -23.39 -4.42
CA ASP A 46 -21.77 -23.76 -5.74
C ASP A 46 -20.50 -22.95 -6.04
N PHE A 47 -19.41 -23.30 -5.36
CA PHE A 47 -18.16 -22.56 -5.44
C PHE A 47 -17.52 -22.63 -6.84
N LEU A 48 -17.77 -23.68 -7.62
CA LEU A 48 -17.23 -23.83 -8.96
C LEU A 48 -17.90 -22.84 -9.93
N SER A 49 -19.22 -22.75 -9.91
CA SER A 49 -19.95 -21.78 -10.74
C SER A 49 -19.64 -20.35 -10.31
N ALA A 50 -19.56 -20.08 -8.99
CA ALA A 50 -19.18 -18.77 -8.47
C ALA A 50 -17.76 -18.36 -8.94
N LYS A 51 -16.80 -19.29 -8.89
CA LYS A 51 -15.43 -19.07 -9.40
C LYS A 51 -15.43 -18.62 -10.86
N GLU A 52 -16.18 -19.29 -11.73
CA GLU A 52 -16.23 -18.90 -13.16
C GLU A 52 -16.90 -17.53 -13.38
N ILE A 53 -17.88 -17.16 -12.56
CA ILE A 53 -18.47 -15.81 -12.59
C ILE A 53 -17.44 -14.77 -12.17
N TYR A 54 -16.73 -14.98 -11.05
CA TYR A 54 -15.73 -14.03 -10.57
C TYR A 54 -14.51 -13.95 -11.49
N LYS A 55 -14.11 -15.03 -12.16
CA LYS A 55 -13.08 -14.97 -13.22
C LYS A 55 -13.47 -14.02 -14.35
N LYS A 56 -14.74 -14.01 -14.76
CA LYS A 56 -15.23 -13.03 -15.73
C LYS A 56 -15.20 -11.62 -15.16
N ALA A 57 -15.62 -11.43 -13.91
CA ALA A 57 -15.57 -10.13 -13.25
C ALA A 57 -14.14 -9.55 -13.19
N VAL A 58 -13.15 -10.38 -12.83
CA VAL A 58 -11.72 -10.02 -12.85
C VAL A 58 -11.24 -9.65 -14.27
N SER A 59 -11.69 -10.40 -15.29
CA SER A 59 -11.28 -10.11 -16.67
C SER A 59 -11.83 -8.79 -17.21
N LEU A 60 -12.98 -8.34 -16.70
CA LEU A 60 -13.59 -7.06 -17.05
C LEU A 60 -13.01 -5.90 -16.24
N ASP A 61 -12.75 -6.12 -14.95
CA ASP A 61 -12.18 -5.10 -14.06
C ASP A 61 -11.17 -5.73 -13.09
N SER A 62 -9.91 -5.69 -13.52
CA SER A 62 -8.78 -6.20 -12.75
C SER A 62 -8.30 -5.25 -11.65
N ILE A 63 -8.84 -4.02 -11.56
CA ILE A 63 -8.49 -3.07 -10.49
C ILE A 63 -9.52 -3.07 -9.36
N ASN A 64 -10.63 -3.78 -9.52
CA ASN A 64 -11.62 -4.00 -8.48
C ASN A 64 -11.19 -5.13 -7.54
N LYS A 65 -10.78 -4.75 -6.32
CA LYS A 65 -10.35 -5.67 -5.28
C LYS A 65 -11.38 -6.74 -4.90
N ASN A 66 -12.68 -6.45 -4.99
CA ASN A 66 -13.74 -7.40 -4.63
C ASN A 66 -13.80 -8.57 -5.62
N CYS A 67 -13.49 -8.32 -6.90
CA CYS A 67 -13.41 -9.37 -7.92
C CYS A 67 -12.36 -10.42 -7.55
N TRP A 68 -11.15 -9.95 -7.20
CA TRP A 68 -10.04 -10.80 -6.77
C TRP A 68 -10.33 -11.52 -5.45
N PHE A 69 -10.85 -10.78 -4.45
CA PHE A 69 -11.16 -11.35 -3.14
C PHE A 69 -12.19 -12.48 -3.24
N ASN A 70 -13.28 -12.24 -3.98
CA ASN A 70 -14.35 -13.22 -4.11
C ASN A 70 -13.93 -14.44 -4.95
N LEU A 71 -13.11 -14.22 -5.99
CA LEU A 71 -12.48 -15.32 -6.74
C LEU A 71 -11.63 -16.21 -5.81
N ALA A 72 -10.74 -15.59 -5.05
CA ALA A 72 -9.86 -16.27 -4.10
C ALA A 72 -10.66 -17.04 -3.03
N ALA A 73 -11.75 -16.46 -2.54
CA ALA A 73 -12.63 -17.13 -1.58
C ALA A 73 -13.26 -18.40 -2.16
N CYS A 74 -13.66 -18.40 -3.43
CA CYS A 74 -14.16 -19.59 -4.11
C CYS A 74 -13.08 -20.67 -4.23
N GLU A 75 -11.89 -20.29 -4.66
CA GLU A 75 -10.74 -21.20 -4.80
C GLU A 75 -10.35 -21.83 -3.47
N LEU A 76 -10.35 -21.04 -2.39
CA LEU A 76 -10.09 -21.54 -1.04
C LEU A 76 -11.15 -22.57 -0.61
N LYS A 77 -12.44 -22.32 -0.91
CA LYS A 77 -13.53 -23.27 -0.64
C LYS A 77 -13.44 -24.55 -1.48
N LEU A 78 -12.82 -24.48 -2.65
CA LEU A 78 -12.55 -25.61 -3.53
C LEU A 78 -11.25 -26.37 -3.17
N GLY A 79 -10.49 -25.88 -2.19
CA GLY A 79 -9.20 -26.47 -1.79
C GLY A 79 -8.03 -26.09 -2.71
N GLU A 80 -8.23 -25.13 -3.62
CA GLU A 80 -7.18 -24.60 -4.49
C GLU A 80 -6.37 -23.52 -3.76
N THR A 81 -5.73 -23.90 -2.67
CA THR A 81 -5.09 -22.96 -1.74
C THR A 81 -4.05 -22.08 -2.41
N ASP A 82 -3.19 -22.61 -3.28
CA ASP A 82 -2.13 -21.82 -3.94
C ASP A 82 -2.71 -20.69 -4.80
N ASN A 83 -3.72 -20.99 -5.64
CA ASN A 83 -4.41 -19.99 -6.46
C ASN A 83 -5.12 -18.95 -5.58
N ALA A 84 -5.79 -19.41 -4.53
CA ALA A 84 -6.48 -18.52 -3.59
C ALA A 84 -5.50 -17.53 -2.95
N CYS A 85 -4.32 -18.00 -2.54
CA CYS A 85 -3.31 -17.13 -1.93
C CYS A 85 -2.82 -16.05 -2.91
N GLU A 86 -2.57 -16.40 -4.18
CA GLU A 86 -2.19 -15.44 -5.22
C GLU A 86 -3.31 -14.41 -5.47
N HIS A 87 -4.56 -14.84 -5.57
CA HIS A 87 -5.67 -13.92 -5.84
C HIS A 87 -6.06 -13.07 -4.62
N PHE A 88 -5.97 -13.59 -3.39
CA PHE A 88 -6.05 -12.75 -2.19
C PHE A 88 -4.91 -11.73 -2.18
N TYR A 89 -3.72 -12.11 -2.62
CA TYR A 89 -2.60 -11.20 -2.71
C TYR A 89 -2.85 -10.06 -3.72
N GLN A 90 -3.47 -10.36 -4.88
CA GLN A 90 -3.94 -9.31 -5.81
C GLN A 90 -4.96 -8.37 -5.15
N ALA A 91 -5.94 -8.90 -4.43
CA ALA A 91 -6.91 -8.08 -3.69
C ALA A 91 -6.21 -7.17 -2.65
N TYR A 92 -5.22 -7.70 -1.93
CA TYR A 92 -4.41 -6.93 -0.99
C TYR A 92 -3.65 -5.78 -1.66
N LEU A 93 -3.00 -6.02 -2.81
CA LEU A 93 -2.31 -4.98 -3.57
C LEU A 93 -3.24 -3.84 -3.98
N LEU A 94 -4.53 -4.14 -4.15
CA LEU A 94 -5.61 -3.19 -4.42
C LEU A 94 -6.23 -2.59 -3.13
N ASN A 95 -5.52 -2.67 -2.01
CA ASN A 95 -5.90 -2.16 -0.69
C ASN A 95 -7.10 -2.89 -0.05
N ASP A 96 -7.21 -4.19 -0.27
CA ASP A 96 -8.06 -5.04 0.57
C ASP A 96 -7.34 -5.51 1.84
N GLY A 97 -7.67 -4.87 2.97
CA GLY A 97 -7.09 -5.22 4.26
C GLY A 97 -7.57 -6.57 4.81
N GLU A 98 -8.74 -7.04 4.39
CA GLU A 98 -9.28 -8.34 4.80
C GLU A 98 -8.51 -9.47 4.13
N ALA A 99 -8.14 -9.30 2.85
CA ALA A 99 -7.34 -10.26 2.11
C ALA A 99 -6.02 -10.62 2.83
N LEU A 100 -5.33 -9.62 3.40
CA LEU A 100 -4.12 -9.86 4.19
C LEU A 100 -4.38 -10.74 5.41
N LYS A 101 -5.52 -10.57 6.08
CA LYS A 101 -5.88 -11.43 7.22
C LYS A 101 -6.08 -12.88 6.76
N VAL A 102 -6.79 -13.08 5.66
CA VAL A 102 -7.05 -14.42 5.09
C VAL A 102 -5.75 -15.09 4.65
N ILE A 103 -4.82 -14.36 4.01
CA ILE A 103 -3.48 -14.87 3.64
C ILE A 103 -2.74 -15.36 4.90
N LYS A 104 -2.70 -14.56 5.97
CA LYS A 104 -2.01 -14.98 7.22
C LYS A 104 -2.55 -16.28 7.80
N GLU A 105 -3.85 -16.51 7.68
CA GLU A 105 -4.53 -17.66 8.27
C GLU A 105 -4.43 -18.91 7.38
N ASN A 106 -4.47 -18.75 6.06
CA ASN A 106 -4.66 -19.86 5.12
C ASN A 106 -3.44 -20.12 4.23
N CYS A 107 -2.46 -19.21 4.22
CA CYS A 107 -1.35 -19.20 3.29
C CYS A 107 0.02 -19.13 4.02
N PRO A 108 0.33 -20.04 4.96
CA PRO A 108 1.52 -19.94 5.81
C PRO A 108 2.84 -20.04 5.05
N ASN A 109 2.83 -20.66 3.87
CA ASN A 109 4.00 -20.80 3.00
C ASN A 109 3.94 -19.91 1.76
N PHE A 110 2.94 -19.03 1.67
CA PHE A 110 2.79 -18.18 0.50
C PHE A 110 3.91 -17.15 0.44
N LYS A 111 4.76 -17.35 -0.56
CA LYS A 111 5.86 -16.46 -0.90
C LYS A 111 5.48 -15.85 -2.23
N SER A 112 4.91 -14.65 -2.22
CA SER A 112 4.96 -13.86 -3.43
C SER A 112 6.41 -13.51 -3.67
N ASP A 113 6.94 -13.75 -4.86
CA ASP A 113 8.32 -13.38 -5.22
C ASP A 113 8.61 -11.88 -4.98
N SER A 114 7.55 -11.07 -4.86
CA SER A 114 7.64 -9.62 -4.65
C SER A 114 7.57 -9.19 -3.18
N ILE A 115 6.91 -9.94 -2.27
CA ILE A 115 6.69 -9.53 -0.87
C ILE A 115 6.86 -10.69 0.10
N MET A 116 7.68 -10.47 1.14
CA MET A 116 8.05 -11.48 2.13
C MET A 116 7.79 -11.02 3.57
N TRP A 117 7.78 -11.96 4.52
CA TRP A 117 7.81 -11.64 5.94
C TRP A 117 9.23 -11.29 6.38
N LEU A 118 9.37 -10.40 7.36
CA LEU A 118 10.67 -9.97 7.89
C LEU A 118 11.53 -11.14 8.42
N ASN A 119 10.90 -12.22 8.88
CA ASN A 119 11.63 -13.39 9.39
C ASN A 119 12.00 -14.40 8.30
N ASP A 120 11.45 -14.26 7.09
CA ASP A 120 11.69 -15.18 5.97
C ASP A 120 12.75 -14.66 4.99
N VAL A 121 13.21 -13.42 5.17
CA VAL A 121 14.28 -12.81 4.36
C VAL A 121 15.66 -13.15 4.92
N GLU A 122 16.61 -13.37 4.01
CA GLU A 122 18.02 -13.61 4.34
C GLU A 122 18.70 -12.35 4.86
N GLU A 123 18.37 -11.19 4.27
CA GLU A 123 18.87 -9.88 4.71
C GLU A 123 17.70 -8.98 5.12
N LYS A 124 17.71 -8.56 6.39
CA LYS A 124 16.74 -7.59 6.94
C LYS A 124 17.03 -6.18 6.42
N PRO A 125 16.03 -5.28 6.39
CA PRO A 125 16.20 -3.92 5.92
C PRO A 125 17.19 -3.13 6.80
N LYS A 126 17.90 -2.22 6.14
CA LYS A 126 19.01 -1.46 6.74
C LYS A 126 18.89 0.01 6.35
N PHE A 127 19.75 0.82 6.94
CA PHE A 127 19.96 2.19 6.51
C PHE A 127 21.45 2.55 6.58
N ILE A 128 21.88 3.40 5.66
CA ILE A 128 23.22 3.95 5.62
C ILE A 128 23.17 5.37 6.17
N TYR A 129 23.99 5.63 7.19
CA TYR A 129 24.15 6.95 7.79
C TYR A 129 25.64 7.23 7.97
N LYS A 130 26.11 8.35 7.40
CA LYS A 130 27.53 8.74 7.41
C LYS A 130 28.48 7.64 6.90
N LYS A 131 28.09 6.96 5.81
CA LYS A 131 28.82 5.85 5.16
C LYS A 131 28.92 4.56 5.98
N GLU A 132 28.23 4.48 7.12
CA GLU A 132 28.12 3.26 7.91
C GLU A 132 26.73 2.64 7.72
N GLU A 133 26.68 1.32 7.62
CA GLU A 133 25.46 0.54 7.50
C GLU A 133 24.95 0.12 8.88
N TYR A 134 23.64 0.27 9.11
CA TYR A 134 22.97 -0.08 10.36
C TYR A 134 21.69 -0.84 10.05
N SER A 135 21.36 -1.84 10.87
CA SER A 135 20.05 -2.50 10.79
C SER A 135 18.93 -1.50 11.09
N LEU A 136 17.88 -1.49 10.27
CA LEU A 136 16.70 -0.67 10.52
C LEU A 136 15.83 -1.28 11.62
N VAL A 137 15.86 -2.61 11.75
CA VAL A 137 15.02 -3.38 12.68
C VAL A 137 15.89 -4.31 13.52
N ILE A 138 15.63 -4.34 14.83
CA ILE A 138 16.28 -5.20 15.81
C ILE A 138 15.17 -5.82 16.66
N ASN A 139 15.14 -7.16 16.78
CA ASN A 139 14.10 -7.89 17.54
C ASN A 139 12.67 -7.44 17.18
N ASN A 140 12.39 -7.33 15.88
CA ASN A 140 11.11 -6.89 15.30
C ASN A 140 10.66 -5.47 15.69
N SER A 141 11.56 -4.66 16.26
CA SER A 141 11.32 -3.26 16.60
C SER A 141 12.29 -2.35 15.86
N ILE A 142 11.90 -1.09 15.65
CA ILE A 142 12.78 -0.09 15.02
C ILE A 142 14.07 0.06 15.82
N SER A 143 15.20 0.10 15.11
CA SER A 143 16.53 0.28 15.68
C SER A 143 16.59 1.54 16.54
N PRO A 144 17.04 1.45 17.81
CA PRO A 144 17.19 2.61 18.67
C PRO A 144 18.08 3.71 18.08
N LYS A 145 19.06 3.33 17.24
CA LYS A 145 19.90 4.26 16.51
C LYS A 145 19.09 5.10 15.52
N TYR A 146 18.23 4.47 14.73
CA TYR A 146 17.38 5.15 13.77
C TYR A 146 16.36 6.07 14.47
N ASP A 147 15.68 5.56 15.50
CA ASP A 147 14.74 6.34 16.31
C ASP A 147 15.41 7.59 16.92
N SER A 148 16.63 7.45 17.46
CA SER A 148 17.41 8.59 17.99
C SER A 148 17.74 9.65 16.93
N LEU A 149 18.16 9.23 15.73
CA LEU A 149 18.45 10.13 14.62
C LEU A 149 17.20 10.91 14.19
N LEU A 150 16.09 10.20 14.03
CA LEU A 150 14.82 10.77 13.60
C LEU A 150 14.28 11.77 14.63
N ARG A 151 14.28 11.39 15.93
CA ARG A 151 13.88 12.31 17.03
C ARG A 151 14.72 13.57 17.05
N ARG A 152 16.03 13.46 16.85
CA ARG A 152 16.92 14.62 16.78
C ARG A 152 16.57 15.52 15.60
N ARG A 153 16.36 14.94 14.42
CA ARG A 153 16.02 15.70 13.22
C ARG A 153 14.66 16.38 13.34
N PHE A 154 13.66 15.72 13.92
CA PHE A 154 12.35 16.31 14.20
C PHE A 154 12.44 17.48 15.18
N LYS A 155 13.19 17.35 16.27
CA LYS A 155 13.42 18.46 17.22
C LYS A 155 14.13 19.65 16.57
N SER A 156 15.00 19.42 15.59
CA SER A 156 15.69 20.49 14.87
C SER A 156 14.86 21.12 13.73
N SER A 157 13.69 20.57 13.39
CA SER A 157 12.84 21.14 12.34
C SER A 157 12.19 22.43 12.83
N ASN A 158 12.27 23.49 12.03
CA ASN A 158 11.63 24.77 12.32
C ASN A 158 10.09 24.68 12.36
N ILE A 159 9.52 23.65 11.73
CA ILE A 159 8.08 23.40 11.70
C ILE A 159 7.70 22.48 12.86
N LEU A 160 8.30 21.27 12.94
CA LEU A 160 7.90 20.28 13.94
C LEU A 160 8.28 20.67 15.38
N SER A 161 9.31 21.50 15.58
CA SER A 161 9.70 21.97 16.92
C SER A 161 8.65 22.88 17.57
N LYS A 162 7.81 23.56 16.77
CA LYS A 162 6.78 24.49 17.24
C LYS A 162 5.41 23.82 17.35
N TYR A 163 5.23 22.72 16.65
CA TYR A 163 3.98 21.96 16.68
C TYR A 163 3.72 21.40 18.08
N LYS A 164 2.46 21.46 18.52
CA LYS A 164 2.00 20.93 19.79
C LYS A 164 0.96 19.84 19.52
N GLY A 165 1.32 18.58 19.78
CA GLY A 165 0.43 17.47 19.49
C GLY A 165 1.16 16.14 19.31
N GLN A 166 0.43 15.16 18.79
CA GLN A 166 0.89 13.80 18.58
C GLN A 166 0.81 13.45 17.10
N ILE A 167 1.87 12.82 16.62
CA ILE A 167 1.99 12.32 15.27
C ILE A 167 2.21 10.83 15.32
N VAL A 168 1.41 10.08 14.55
CA VAL A 168 1.56 8.64 14.34
C VAL A 168 1.85 8.39 12.87
N ILE A 169 2.99 7.76 12.63
CA ILE A 169 3.52 7.49 11.30
C ILE A 169 3.63 5.98 11.14
N GLN A 170 3.20 5.45 10.01
CA GLN A 170 3.52 4.10 9.55
C GLN A 170 4.46 4.18 8.36
N PHE A 171 5.49 3.36 8.34
CA PHE A 171 6.40 3.29 7.21
C PHE A 171 6.93 1.89 6.99
N ARG A 172 7.41 1.64 5.78
CA ARG A 172 8.23 0.49 5.42
C ARG A 172 9.25 0.88 4.36
N VAL A 173 10.29 0.06 4.19
CA VAL A 173 11.23 0.18 3.06
C VAL A 173 10.77 -0.80 1.99
N ASN A 174 10.50 -0.30 0.79
CA ASN A 174 10.09 -1.12 -0.35
C ASN A 174 11.32 -1.66 -1.11
N SER A 175 11.09 -2.59 -2.03
CA SER A 175 12.08 -3.27 -2.87
C SER A 175 12.96 -2.32 -3.69
N TYR A 176 12.52 -1.07 -3.93
CA TYR A 176 13.30 -0.05 -4.64
C TYR A 176 14.29 0.72 -3.75
N ASN A 177 14.41 0.34 -2.47
CA ASN A 177 15.16 1.06 -1.44
C ASN A 177 14.55 2.42 -1.07
N ASP A 178 13.26 2.61 -1.35
CA ASP A 178 12.50 3.80 -0.99
C ASP A 178 11.59 3.57 0.21
N LEU A 179 11.08 4.66 0.78
CA LEU A 179 10.10 4.62 1.84
C LEU A 179 8.67 4.69 1.31
N ASP A 180 7.87 3.71 1.67
CA ASP A 180 6.42 3.88 1.68
C ASP A 180 6.01 4.48 3.02
N LEU A 181 5.32 5.62 2.97
CA LEU A 181 4.99 6.41 4.16
C LEU A 181 3.48 6.70 4.25
N LYS A 182 2.91 6.45 5.42
CA LYS A 182 1.53 6.82 5.76
C LYS A 182 1.51 7.59 7.08
N VAL A 183 1.11 8.85 7.03
CA VAL A 183 0.87 9.64 8.25
C VAL A 183 -0.56 9.35 8.71
N PHE A 184 -0.70 8.44 9.67
CA PHE A 184 -1.98 7.90 10.12
C PHE A 184 -2.77 8.88 10.97
N ARG A 185 -2.08 9.65 11.82
CA ARG A 185 -2.72 10.61 12.73
C ARG A 185 -1.82 11.82 12.98
N ILE A 186 -2.41 13.00 12.93
CA ILE A 186 -1.86 14.26 13.42
C ILE A 186 -2.95 14.85 14.33
N SER A 187 -2.66 15.10 15.60
CA SER A 187 -3.56 15.85 16.48
C SER A 187 -3.26 17.36 16.41
N GLY A 188 -3.99 18.22 17.12
CA GLY A 188 -3.77 19.68 17.03
C GLY A 188 -4.53 20.33 15.87
N ASP A 189 -4.00 21.44 15.32
CA ASP A 189 -4.70 22.25 14.31
C ASP A 189 -4.76 21.51 12.95
N PRO A 190 -5.97 21.20 12.43
CA PRO A 190 -6.14 20.57 11.12
C PRO A 190 -5.51 21.35 9.97
N LYS A 191 -5.38 22.69 10.07
CA LYS A 191 -4.77 23.54 9.04
C LYS A 191 -3.28 23.28 8.88
N GLU A 192 -2.60 22.83 9.94
CA GLU A 192 -1.17 22.52 9.92
C GLU A 192 -0.88 21.11 9.41
N ALA A 193 -1.90 20.23 9.35
CA ALA A 193 -1.71 18.81 9.06
C ALA A 193 -0.97 18.56 7.74
N GLU A 194 -1.31 19.27 6.67
CA GLU A 194 -0.65 19.09 5.37
C GLU A 194 0.80 19.60 5.35
N ILE A 195 1.08 20.69 6.08
CA ILE A 195 2.44 21.22 6.21
C ILE A 195 3.30 20.23 7.00
N ILE A 196 2.76 19.69 8.10
CA ILE A 196 3.40 18.69 8.95
C ILE A 196 3.68 17.41 8.16
N LYS A 197 2.70 16.89 7.39
CA LYS A 197 2.90 15.71 6.52
C LYS A 197 4.07 15.92 5.56
N LYS A 198 4.12 17.07 4.87
CA LYS A 198 5.20 17.39 3.93
C LYS A 198 6.56 17.45 4.62
N GLU A 199 6.65 18.09 5.78
CA GLU A 199 7.89 18.18 6.55
C GLU A 199 8.37 16.80 7.01
N ILE A 200 7.46 15.95 7.50
CA ILE A 200 7.76 14.56 7.88
C ILE A 200 8.32 13.79 6.70
N SER A 201 7.62 13.79 5.56
CA SER A 201 8.06 13.09 4.35
C SER A 201 9.44 13.57 3.90
N MET A 202 9.67 14.89 3.90
CA MET A 202 10.96 15.46 3.53
C MET A 202 12.08 15.04 4.50
N ILE A 203 11.81 15.02 5.81
CA ILE A 203 12.82 14.59 6.79
C ILE A 203 13.15 13.12 6.59
N LEU A 204 12.14 12.25 6.53
CA LEU A 204 12.33 10.80 6.43
C LEU A 204 13.10 10.41 5.16
N ASN A 205 12.75 11.00 4.02
CA ASN A 205 13.41 10.71 2.74
C ASN A 205 14.87 11.21 2.68
N ASN A 206 15.23 12.21 3.49
CA ASN A 206 16.57 12.81 3.46
C ASN A 206 17.44 12.44 4.68
N LEU A 207 16.90 11.70 5.66
CA LEU A 207 17.61 11.42 6.91
C LEU A 207 18.77 10.44 6.70
N VAL A 208 18.52 9.40 5.92
CA VAL A 208 19.41 8.26 5.66
C VAL A 208 19.15 7.73 4.25
N THR A 209 20.07 6.93 3.73
CA THR A 209 19.79 6.08 2.57
C THR A 209 19.22 4.76 3.06
N TYR A 210 18.04 4.37 2.61
CA TYR A 210 17.45 3.09 2.98
C TYR A 210 18.02 1.97 2.12
N VAL A 211 18.03 0.76 2.67
CA VAL A 211 18.36 -0.47 1.94
C VAL A 211 17.27 -1.47 2.29
N SER A 212 16.61 -1.98 1.26
CA SER A 212 15.49 -2.89 1.41
C SER A 212 15.94 -4.27 1.85
N ALA A 213 14.97 -5.10 2.26
CA ALA A 213 15.23 -6.49 2.55
C ALA A 213 15.66 -7.24 1.28
N LYS A 214 16.46 -8.30 1.45
CA LYS A 214 16.81 -9.19 0.36
C LYS A 214 16.55 -10.64 0.69
N ASN A 215 16.16 -11.38 -0.34
CA ASN A 215 16.07 -12.82 -0.32
C ASN A 215 16.71 -13.37 -1.58
N LYS A 216 17.65 -14.31 -1.46
CA LYS A 216 18.45 -14.84 -2.57
C LYS A 216 19.14 -13.74 -3.39
N GLY A 217 19.57 -12.68 -2.71
CA GLY A 217 20.21 -11.51 -3.32
C GLY A 217 19.28 -10.55 -4.08
N VAL A 218 17.98 -10.82 -4.16
CA VAL A 218 16.98 -9.95 -4.80
C VAL A 218 16.29 -9.09 -3.76
N HIS A 219 16.07 -7.81 -4.07
CA HIS A 219 15.32 -6.89 -3.22
C HIS A 219 13.82 -7.25 -3.21
N VAL A 220 13.22 -7.29 -2.03
CA VAL A 220 11.80 -7.66 -1.84
C VAL A 220 11.09 -6.62 -0.97
N ASP A 221 9.77 -6.44 -1.15
CA ASP A 221 9.01 -5.70 -0.15
C ASP A 221 8.76 -6.58 1.08
N LEU A 222 8.37 -5.94 2.17
CA LEU A 222 7.96 -6.60 3.40
C LEU A 222 6.48 -6.36 3.71
N TRP A 223 5.87 -7.36 4.34
CA TRP A 223 4.52 -7.28 4.90
C TRP A 223 4.45 -6.31 6.10
N GLU A 224 5.55 -6.16 6.82
CA GLU A 224 5.62 -5.36 8.04
C GLU A 224 5.60 -3.85 7.75
N TRP A 225 4.69 -3.17 8.43
CA TRP A 225 4.70 -1.71 8.60
C TRP A 225 5.15 -1.40 10.01
N TRP A 226 6.17 -0.56 10.16
CA TRP A 226 6.60 -0.08 11.47
C TRP A 226 5.88 1.21 11.83
N ILE A 227 5.51 1.30 13.10
CA ILE A 227 4.78 2.44 13.64
C ILE A 227 5.72 3.27 14.51
N LEU A 228 5.73 4.58 14.29
CA LEU A 228 6.42 5.54 15.13
C LEU A 228 5.45 6.58 15.66
N THR A 229 5.53 6.82 16.96
CA THR A 229 4.72 7.83 17.66
C THR A 229 5.62 8.91 18.22
N PHE A 230 5.30 10.16 17.89
CA PHE A 230 6.00 11.34 18.37
C PHE A 230 5.04 12.26 19.11
N ASN A 231 5.40 12.60 20.34
CA ASN A 231 4.69 13.59 21.14
C ASN A 231 5.52 14.88 21.15
N PHE A 232 4.94 15.95 20.64
CA PHE A 232 5.49 17.29 20.66
C PHE A 232 4.74 18.08 21.73
N LEU A 233 5.50 18.74 22.62
CA LEU A 233 5.03 19.32 23.89
C LEU A 233 3.57 19.79 23.85
N MET A 234 2.69 19.00 24.44
CA MET A 234 1.35 19.48 24.79
C MET A 234 1.54 20.31 26.07
N GLU A 235 1.26 21.61 26.02
CA GLU A 235 1.06 22.33 27.29
C GLU A 235 -0.06 21.60 28.02
N SER A 236 0.20 21.19 29.26
CA SER A 236 -0.84 20.70 30.15
C SER A 236 -1.90 21.79 30.23
N TYR A 237 -3.13 21.51 29.81
CA TYR A 237 -4.28 22.32 30.17
C TYR A 237 -4.28 22.43 31.71
N LYS A 238 -3.92 23.62 32.21
CA LYS A 238 -4.10 24.00 33.60
C LYS A 238 -5.53 24.52 33.78
#